data_AF-A0A5B8UMW5-F1
#
_entry.id   AF-A0A5B8UMW5-F1
#
_cell.length_a   1.000
_cell.length_b   1.000
_cell.length_c   1.000
_cell.angle_alpha   90.00
_cell.angle_beta   90.00
_cell.angle_gamma   90.00
#
_symmetry.space_group_name_H-M   'P 1'
#
loop_
_entity.id
_entity.type
_entity.pdbx_description
1 polymer ?
#
loop_
_entity_poly.entity_id
_entity_poly.type
_entity_poly.pdbx_seq_one_letter_code
_entity_poly.pdbx_strand_id
1 'polypeptide(L)'
;MTLGDDILKKINKKFEPSSNVPMRYRNYDLLLITDKEGNAVQLFMGKANAEGIIKGNRYARTLKYDRDGRLIKDHWERKGKAT
;
A
#
# COMPACT_ATOMS: atom_id res chain seq x y z
N MET A 1 -7.73 -13.18 1.38
CA MET A 1 -7.83 -12.13 2.42
C MET A 1 -7.81 -10.79 1.73
N THR A 2 -8.94 -10.10 1.75
CA THR A 2 -9.10 -8.73 1.25
C THR A 2 -8.67 -7.76 2.35
N LEU A 3 -8.00 -6.67 1.96
CA LEU A 3 -7.76 -5.54 2.86
C LEU A 3 -9.11 -5.00 3.33
N GLY A 4 -9.22 -4.64 4.61
CA GLY A 4 -10.43 -4.06 5.16
C GLY A 4 -10.74 -2.69 4.53
N ASP A 5 -12.03 -2.34 4.45
CA ASP A 5 -12.48 -1.07 3.86
C ASP A 5 -11.85 0.16 4.52
N ASP A 6 -11.63 0.09 5.84
CA ASP A 6 -11.02 1.16 6.64
C ASP A 6 -9.55 1.45 6.29
N ILE A 7 -8.74 0.40 6.10
CA ILE A 7 -7.35 0.58 5.67
C ILE A 7 -7.30 1.02 4.21
N LEU A 8 -8.19 0.51 3.35
CA LEU A 8 -8.31 0.96 1.96
C LEU A 8 -8.55 2.47 1.89
N LYS A 9 -9.47 3.02 2.69
CA LYS A 9 -9.73 4.48 2.75
C LYS A 9 -8.52 5.30 3.20
N LYS A 10 -7.63 4.73 4.02
CA LYS A 10 -6.38 5.39 4.44
C LYS A 10 -5.33 5.35 3.33
N ILE A 11 -5.18 4.23 2.64
CA ILE A 11 -4.12 4.02 1.64
C ILE A 11 -4.50 4.46 0.22
N ASN A 12 -5.79 4.63 -0.08
CA ASN A 12 -6.28 5.17 -1.36
C ASN A 12 -6.13 6.69 -1.49
N LYS A 13 -5.45 7.34 -0.56
CA LYS A 13 -5.17 8.78 -0.62
C LYS A 13 -3.93 9.06 -1.47
N LYS A 14 -3.82 10.29 -1.94
CA LYS A 14 -2.58 10.80 -2.51
C LYS A 14 -1.61 11.13 -1.37
N PHE A 15 -0.40 10.62 -1.50
CA PHE A 15 0.71 10.84 -0.59
C PHE A 15 1.82 11.60 -1.32
N GLU A 16 2.93 11.87 -0.62
CA GLU A 16 4.10 12.44 -1.26
C GLU A 16 4.59 11.55 -2.41
N PRO A 17 4.90 12.12 -3.57
CA PRO A 17 5.35 11.36 -4.73
C PRO A 17 6.75 10.78 -4.51
N SER A 18 6.97 9.55 -4.98
CA SER A 18 8.25 8.81 -4.86
C SER A 18 8.80 8.70 -3.43
N SER A 19 7.89 8.56 -2.45
CA SER A 19 8.23 8.53 -1.03
C SER A 19 7.77 7.24 -0.36
N ASN A 20 8.50 6.88 0.68
CA ASN A 20 8.11 5.81 1.59
C ASN A 20 7.37 6.43 2.77
N VAL A 21 6.08 6.14 2.92
CA VAL A 21 5.26 6.67 4.00
C VAL A 21 5.05 5.58 5.06
N PRO A 22 5.84 5.58 6.15
CA PRO A 22 5.59 4.71 7.29
C PRO A 22 4.33 5.18 8.01
N MET A 23 3.46 4.24 8.35
CA MET A 23 2.22 4.50 9.08
C MET A 23 1.98 3.38 10.08
N ARG A 24 1.26 3.69 11.17
CA ARG A 24 0.81 2.66 12.10
C ARG A 24 -0.69 2.46 11.97
N TYR A 25 -1.11 1.21 11.87
CA TYR A 25 -2.52 0.83 11.77
C TYR A 25 -2.85 -0.24 12.80
N ARG A 26 -3.57 0.16 13.85
CA ARG A 26 -3.87 -0.69 15.01
C ARG A 26 -2.56 -1.24 15.60
N ASN A 27 -2.42 -2.57 15.64
CA ASN A 27 -1.22 -3.26 16.13
C ASN A 27 -0.21 -3.60 15.03
N TYR A 28 -0.41 -3.08 13.81
CA TYR A 28 0.47 -3.32 12.68
C TYR A 28 1.22 -2.05 12.29
N ASP A 29 2.49 -2.22 11.95
CA ASP A 29 3.28 -1.24 11.24
C ASP A 29 3.05 -1.42 9.74
N LEU A 30 2.80 -0.31 9.06
CA LEU A 30 2.58 -0.21 7.63
C LEU A 30 3.71 0.58 7.00
N LEU A 31 4.14 0.16 5.82
CA LEU A 31 5.00 0.95 4.95
C LEU A 31 4.34 1.05 3.58
N LEU A 32 4.01 2.27 3.18
CA LEU A 32 3.47 2.58 1.86
C LEU A 32 4.60 3.06 0.96
N ILE A 33 4.66 2.52 -0.25
CA ILE A 33 5.54 3.05 -1.30
C ILE A 33 4.66 3.70 -2.35
N THR A 34 4.96 4.96 -2.65
CA THR A 34 4.21 5.75 -3.62
C THR A 34 4.99 5.89 -4.92
N ASP A 35 4.26 6.02 -6.02
CA ASP A 35 4.84 6.35 -7.33
C ASP A 35 5.07 7.87 -7.45
N LYS A 36 5.61 8.32 -8.59
CA LYS A 36 5.84 9.73 -8.96
C LYS A 36 4.57 10.57 -8.95
N GLU A 37 3.41 9.94 -9.05
CA GLU A 37 2.11 10.61 -8.97
C GLU A 37 1.55 10.73 -7.54
N GLY A 38 2.26 10.19 -6.54
CA GLY A 38 1.79 10.14 -5.14
C GLY A 38 0.77 9.04 -4.88
N ASN A 39 0.56 8.13 -5.84
CA ASN A 39 -0.33 6.98 -5.69
C ASN A 39 0.39 5.87 -4.92
N ALA A 40 -0.21 5.39 -3.83
CA ALA A 40 0.31 4.20 -3.13
C ALA A 40 0.22 2.98 -4.05
N VAL A 41 1.38 2.42 -4.43
CA VAL A 41 1.50 1.27 -5.32
C VAL A 41 1.88 -0.01 -4.57
N GLN A 42 2.55 0.13 -3.43
CA GLN A 42 2.86 -1.02 -2.56
C GLN A 42 2.54 -0.70 -1.11
N LEU A 43 2.16 -1.76 -0.39
CA LEU A 43 1.89 -1.74 1.03
C LEU A 43 2.57 -2.94 1.67
N PHE A 44 3.37 -2.69 2.69
CA PHE A 44 3.88 -3.71 3.60
C PHE A 44 3.12 -3.56 4.91
N MET A 45 2.61 -4.66 5.45
CA MET A 45 1.83 -4.67 6.68
C MET A 45 2.34 -5.77 7.60
N GLY A 46 2.80 -5.42 8.78
CA GLY A 46 3.43 -6.39 9.68
C GLY A 46 3.91 -5.75 10.97
N LYS A 47 5.04 -6.23 11.47
CA LYS A 47 5.78 -5.58 12.55
C LYS A 47 7.11 -5.09 12.00
N ALA A 48 7.48 -3.85 12.31
CA ALA A 48 8.82 -3.36 12.04
C ALA A 48 9.82 -4.12 12.92
N ASN A 49 10.93 -4.57 12.33
CA ASN A 49 12.09 -5.05 13.10
C ASN A 49 12.94 -3.84 13.57
N ALA A 50 14.01 -4.11 14.33
CA ALA A 50 14.94 -3.09 14.81
C ALA A 50 15.62 -2.28 13.68
N GLU A 51 15.61 -2.80 12.45
CA GLU A 51 16.17 -2.15 11.26
C GLU A 51 15.12 -1.36 10.45
N GLY A 52 13.86 -1.34 10.89
CA GLY A 52 12.76 -0.66 10.20
C GLY A 52 12.13 -1.46 9.05
N ILE A 53 12.52 -2.73 8.86
CA ILE A 53 11.95 -3.63 7.86
C ILE A 53 10.64 -4.22 8.40
N ILE A 54 9.56 -4.06 7.64
CA ILE A 54 8.25 -4.64 7.97
C ILE A 54 8.24 -6.13 7.63
N LYS A 55 8.29 -6.98 8.65
CA LYS A 55 8.07 -8.43 8.51
C LYS A 55 6.58 -8.75 8.62
N GLY A 56 5.99 -9.25 7.54
CA GLY A 56 4.55 -9.48 7.48
C GLY A 56 4.04 -9.83 6.09
N ASN A 57 3.03 -9.13 5.62
CA ASN A 57 2.42 -9.32 4.30
C ASN A 57 2.77 -8.16 3.37
N ARG A 58 3.10 -8.50 2.12
CA ARG A 58 3.27 -7.54 1.03
C ARG A 58 2.04 -7.52 0.15
N TYR A 59 1.56 -6.33 -0.14
CA TYR A 59 0.47 -6.06 -1.06
C TYR A 59 0.95 -5.13 -2.17
N ALA A 60 0.44 -5.35 -3.38
CA ALA A 60 0.66 -4.49 -4.53
C ALA A 60 -0.70 -3.98 -5.02
N ARG A 61 -0.80 -2.68 -5.28
CA ARG A 61 -1.98 -2.05 -5.87
C ARG A 61 -1.84 -2.10 -7.38
N THR A 62 -2.89 -2.59 -8.04
CA THR A 62 -3.03 -2.51 -9.49
C THR A 62 -4.09 -1.46 -9.79
N LEU A 63 -3.63 -0.34 -10.35
CA LEU A 63 -4.47 0.70 -10.90
C LEU A 63 -4.53 0.50 -12.42
N LYS A 64 -5.72 0.29 -12.95
CA LYS A 64 -5.95 0.20 -14.38
C LYS A 64 -6.84 1.36 -14.79
N TYR A 65 -6.38 2.11 -15.77
CA TYR A 65 -7.10 3.23 -16.36
C TYR A 65 -7.60 2.83 -17.75
N ASP A 66 -8.73 3.38 -18.15
CA ASP A 66 -9.23 3.28 -19.53
C ASP A 66 -8.52 4.29 -20.44
N ARG A 67 -8.82 4.23 -21.74
CA ARG A 67 -8.32 5.17 -22.76
C ARG A 67 -8.69 6.63 -22.46
N ASP A 68 -9.82 6.86 -21.80
CA ASP A 68 -10.28 8.18 -21.35
C ASP A 68 -9.65 8.63 -20.01
N GLY A 69 -8.69 7.89 -19.46
CA GLY A 69 -8.04 8.20 -18.18
C GLY A 69 -8.91 7.93 -16.94
N ARG A 70 -10.07 7.28 -17.10
CA ARG A 70 -10.95 6.87 -16.00
C ARG A 70 -10.41 5.62 -15.33
N LEU A 71 -10.39 5.60 -14.00
CA LEU A 71 -9.99 4.43 -13.23
C LEU A 71 -11.03 3.31 -13.37
N ILE A 72 -10.65 2.21 -14.03
CA ILE A 72 -11.51 1.04 -14.29
C ILE A 72 -11.25 -0.12 -13.33
N LYS A 73 -10.05 -0.17 -12.74
CA LYS A 73 -9.73 -1.18 -11.73
C LYS A 73 -8.81 -0.59 -10.67
N ASP A 74 -9.20 -0.76 -9.43
CA ASP A 74 -8.37 -0.51 -8.26
C ASP A 74 -8.41 -1.76 -7.39
N HIS A 75 -7.33 -2.52 -7.41
CA HIS A 75 -7.26 -3.78 -6.69
C HIS A 75 -5.95 -3.95 -5.97
N TRP A 76 -6.02 -4.27 -4.67
CA TRP A 76 -4.87 -4.64 -3.88
C TRP A 76 -4.72 -6.16 -3.85
N GLU A 77 -3.62 -6.66 -4.41
CA GLU A 77 -3.29 -8.08 -4.42
C GLU A 77 -2.22 -8.39 -3.38
N ARG A 78 -2.41 -9.46 -2.61
CA ARG A 78 -1.39 -9.97 -1.69
C ARG A 78 -0.32 -10.71 -2.48
N LYS A 79 0.90 -10.17 -2.51
CA LYS A 79 2.05 -10.77 -3.20
C LYS A 79 2.80 -11.82 -2.37
N GLY A 80 2.50 -11.95 -1.07
CA GLY A 80 3.08 -12.98 -0.20
C GLY A 80 3.61 -12.39 1.10
N LYS A 81 4.58 -13.08 1.70
CA LYS A 81 5.26 -12.60 2.91
C LYS A 81 6.33 -11.56 2.54
N ALA A 82 6.37 -10.48 3.30
CA ALA A 82 7.53 -9.61 3.36
C ALA A 82 8.50 -10.27 4.37
N THR A 83 9.60 -10.81 3.86
CA THR A 83 10.65 -11.50 4.63
C THR A 83 11.76 -10.54 4.99
#